data_AF-A0A166L1Z2-F1
#
_entry.id   AF-A0A166L1Z2-F1
#
_cell.length_a   1.000
_cell.length_b   1.000
_cell.length_c   1.000
_cell.angle_alpha   90.00
_cell.angle_beta   90.00
_cell.angle_gamma   90.00
#
_symmetry.space_group_name_H-M   'P 1'
#
loop_
_entity.id
_entity.type
_entity.pdbx_description
1 polymer ?
#
loop_
_entity_poly.entity_id
_entity_poly.type
_entity_poly.pdbx_seq_one_letter_code
_entity_poly.pdbx_strand_id
1 'polypeptide(L)'
;SNSRSRSPGSGDEESAAAKEKKALLSSPQKRLNHILSEQKRRNAIRDGYAALTTLLAPAGAPPGSGMPTRGRPKGSGASGRGKTRGKSGVLFRAVEYVRWLEEGVGELEREVGRVERMA
;
A
#
# COMPACT_ATOMS: atom_id res chain seq x y z
N SER A 1 -12.07 -24.80 57.19
CA SER A 1 -12.00 -26.07 56.46
C SER A 1 -12.23 -25.84 54.98
N ASN A 2 -11.22 -26.00 54.13
CA ASN A 2 -11.42 -26.34 52.71
C ASN A 2 -10.12 -26.96 52.16
N SER A 3 -10.06 -28.29 52.22
CA SER A 3 -9.04 -29.14 51.64
C SER A 3 -9.42 -29.49 50.21
N ARG A 4 -8.61 -29.13 49.22
CA ARG A 4 -8.69 -29.69 47.86
C ARG A 4 -7.30 -30.01 47.31
N SER A 5 -6.94 -31.28 47.54
CA SER A 5 -6.30 -32.22 46.60
C SER A 5 -5.29 -31.68 45.58
N ARG A 6 -4.00 -31.97 45.83
CA ARG A 6 -2.96 -32.08 44.80
C ARG A 6 -2.98 -33.49 44.19
N SER A 7 -2.93 -33.57 42.87
CA SER A 7 -2.52 -34.77 42.12
C SER A 7 -1.48 -34.35 41.08
N PRO A 8 -0.32 -35.01 40.96
CA PRO A 8 0.67 -34.73 39.92
C PRO A 8 0.36 -35.60 38.69
N GLY A 9 -0.09 -34.97 37.60
CA GLY A 9 -0.24 -35.63 36.30
C GLY A 9 1.04 -35.53 35.51
N SER A 10 1.81 -36.61 35.49
CA SER A 10 2.92 -36.89 34.58
C SER A 10 2.44 -36.85 33.12
N GLY A 11 2.94 -35.90 32.32
CA GLY A 11 2.62 -35.83 30.89
C GLY A 11 3.26 -34.70 30.08
N ASP A 12 4.14 -33.87 30.65
CA ASP A 12 4.74 -32.72 29.96
C ASP A 12 6.09 -33.03 29.27
N GLU A 13 6.45 -34.30 29.10
CA GLU A 13 7.73 -34.70 28.48
C GLU A 13 7.64 -34.84 26.94
N GLU A 14 6.44 -34.88 26.35
CA GLU A 14 6.25 -35.16 24.90
C GLU A 14 5.78 -33.94 24.08
N SER A 15 5.98 -32.72 24.58
CA SER A 15 5.73 -31.49 23.79
C SER A 15 6.95 -30.56 23.67
N ALA A 16 8.07 -30.94 24.28
CA ALA A 16 9.35 -30.23 24.16
C ALA A 16 10.13 -30.63 22.89
N ALA A 17 9.98 -31.87 22.41
CA ALA A 17 10.71 -32.38 21.23
C ALA A 17 10.14 -31.88 19.89
N ALA A 18 8.86 -31.52 19.81
CA ALA A 18 8.27 -30.94 18.59
C ALA A 18 8.59 -29.45 18.39
N LYS A 19 9.18 -28.81 19.40
CA LYS A 19 9.75 -27.46 19.30
C LYS A 19 11.21 -27.47 18.88
N GLU A 20 11.74 -28.62 18.43
CA GLU A 20 13.01 -28.68 17.73
C GLU A 20 12.93 -27.96 16.37
N LYS A 21 13.29 -26.68 16.45
CA LYS A 21 14.23 -26.05 15.53
C LYS A 21 13.70 -25.83 14.10
N LYS A 22 12.66 -24.99 13.96
CA LYS A 22 12.80 -23.90 12.97
C LYS A 22 14.08 -23.19 13.36
N ALA A 23 15.20 -23.54 12.70
CA ALA A 23 16.51 -23.02 13.04
C ALA A 23 16.37 -21.51 13.22
N LEU A 24 16.66 -21.03 14.43
CA LEU A 24 16.73 -19.61 14.74
C LEU A 24 17.62 -19.02 13.65
N LEU A 25 17.03 -18.27 12.71
CA LEU A 25 17.73 -17.74 11.56
C LEU A 25 19.04 -17.14 12.05
N SER A 26 20.17 -17.57 11.48
CA SER A 26 21.48 -17.02 11.86
C SER A 26 21.47 -15.51 11.69
N SER A 27 22.32 -14.78 12.43
CA SER A 27 22.40 -13.32 12.31
C SER A 27 22.59 -12.85 10.85
N PRO A 28 23.45 -13.49 10.01
CA PRO A 28 23.53 -13.19 8.58
C PRO A 28 22.21 -13.45 7.83
N GLN A 29 21.54 -14.58 8.08
CA GLN A 29 20.26 -14.90 7.45
C GLN A 29 19.15 -13.91 7.87
N LYS A 30 19.10 -13.46 9.12
CA LYS A 30 18.15 -12.43 9.58
C LYS A 30 18.38 -11.12 8.85
N ARG A 31 19.64 -10.69 8.69
CA ARG A 31 19.99 -9.48 7.93
C ARG A 31 19.55 -9.59 6.47
N LEU A 32 19.83 -10.71 5.82
CA LEU A 32 19.43 -10.94 4.43
C LEU A 32 17.91 -10.95 4.26
N ASN A 33 17.19 -11.68 5.12
CA ASN A 33 15.73 -11.69 5.11
C ASN A 33 15.14 -10.30 5.36
N HIS A 34 15.72 -9.53 6.29
CA HIS A 34 15.31 -8.15 6.53
C HIS A 34 15.48 -7.27 5.29
N ILE A 35 16.64 -7.33 4.62
CA ILE A 35 16.88 -6.59 3.38
C ILE A 35 15.89 -6.98 2.28
N LEU A 36 15.69 -8.28 2.06
CA LEU A 36 14.80 -8.79 1.01
C LEU A 36 13.33 -8.44 1.27
N SER A 37 12.86 -8.63 2.51
CA SER A 37 11.48 -8.28 2.89
C SER A 37 11.20 -6.79 2.76
N GLU A 38 12.14 -5.95 3.19
CA GLU A 38 11.99 -4.50 3.06
C GLU A 38 12.07 -4.05 1.58
N GLN A 39 12.92 -4.68 0.77
CA GLN A 39 12.95 -4.40 -0.67
C GLN A 39 11.63 -4.79 -1.35
N LYS A 40 11.07 -5.96 -1.01
CA LYS A 40 9.75 -6.39 -1.50
C LYS A 40 8.67 -5.38 -1.10
N ARG A 41 8.64 -4.95 0.16
CA ARG A 41 7.70 -3.92 0.64
C ARG A 41 7.85 -2.61 -0.13
N ARG A 42 9.08 -2.15 -0.35
CA ARG A 42 9.36 -0.90 -1.11
C ARG A 42 8.96 -0.99 -2.58
N ASN A 43 9.12 -2.16 -3.20
CA ASN A 43 8.69 -2.38 -4.57
C ASN A 43 7.16 -2.31 -4.66
N ALA A 44 6.43 -3.01 -3.79
CA ALA A 44 4.97 -2.95 -3.76
C ALA A 44 4.43 -1.51 -3.60
N ILE A 45 5.04 -0.72 -2.70
CA ILE A 45 4.67 0.71 -2.54
C ILE A 45 4.94 1.50 -3.83
N ARG A 46 6.05 1.24 -4.51
CA ARG A 46 6.39 1.94 -5.75
C ARG A 46 5.41 1.61 -6.86
N ASP A 47 5.06 0.34 -7.00
CA ASP A 47 4.16 -0.16 -8.04
C ASP A 47 2.74 0.39 -7.81
N GLY A 48 2.25 0.37 -6.56
CA GLY A 48 0.98 1.01 -6.21
C GLY A 48 0.96 2.52 -6.46
N TYR A 49 2.06 3.22 -6.16
CA TYR A 49 2.18 4.65 -6.44
C TYR A 49 2.21 4.96 -7.94
N ALA A 50 2.85 4.10 -8.73
CA ALA A 50 2.89 4.19 -10.19
C ALA A 50 1.49 4.03 -10.81
N ALA A 51 0.72 3.05 -10.33
CA ALA A 51 -0.68 2.86 -10.71
C ALA A 51 -1.54 4.08 -10.36
N LEU A 52 -1.45 4.56 -9.11
CA LEU A 52 -2.20 5.75 -8.65
C LEU A 52 -1.91 6.98 -9.52
N THR A 53 -0.64 7.20 -9.82
CA THR A 53 -0.19 8.33 -10.64
C THR A 53 -0.73 8.26 -12.07
N THR A 54 -0.93 7.05 -12.58
CA THR A 54 -1.53 6.81 -13.91
C THR A 54 -3.02 7.13 -13.91
N LEU A 55 -3.75 6.71 -12.86
CA LEU A 55 -5.18 7.02 -12.70
C LEU A 55 -5.46 8.53 -12.58
N LEU A 56 -4.53 9.27 -11.98
CA LEU A 56 -4.65 10.73 -11.79
C LEU A 56 -4.07 11.55 -12.96
N ALA A 57 -3.58 10.90 -14.01
CA ALA A 57 -3.09 11.60 -15.19
C ALA A 57 -4.29 12.10 -16.03
N PRO A 58 -4.21 13.30 -16.62
CA PRO A 58 -5.25 13.78 -17.53
C PRO A 58 -5.47 12.79 -18.68
N ALA A 59 -6.72 12.64 -19.13
CA ALA A 59 -7.04 11.78 -20.27
C ALA A 59 -6.18 12.16 -21.49
N GLY A 60 -5.48 11.18 -22.08
CA GLY A 60 -4.58 11.38 -23.21
C GLY A 60 -3.12 11.70 -22.86
N ALA A 61 -2.76 11.77 -21.57
CA ALA A 61 -1.38 11.95 -21.18
C ALA A 61 -0.52 10.70 -21.53
N PRO A 62 0.69 10.86 -22.09
CA PRO A 62 1.55 9.72 -22.44
C PRO A 62 1.82 8.83 -21.21
N PRO A 63 1.89 7.49 -21.40
CA PRO A 63 2.24 6.57 -20.32
C PRO A 63 3.59 6.98 -19.71
N GLY A 64 3.61 7.20 -18.39
CA GLY A 64 4.80 7.65 -17.64
C GLY A 64 4.88 9.17 -17.37
N SER A 65 3.99 10.00 -17.90
CA SER A 65 3.98 11.47 -17.72
C SER A 65 3.72 11.95 -16.27
N GLY A 66 3.11 11.11 -15.44
CA GLY A 66 2.92 11.39 -14.02
C GLY A 66 4.05 10.89 -13.12
N MET A 67 4.88 9.95 -13.59
CA MET A 67 5.80 9.21 -12.74
C MET A 67 7.01 10.08 -12.36
N PRO A 68 7.33 10.27 -11.07
CA PRO A 68 8.55 10.97 -10.68
C PRO A 68 9.76 10.15 -11.16
N THR A 69 10.38 10.58 -12.27
CA THR A 69 11.53 9.90 -12.86
C THR A 69 12.68 9.92 -11.86
N ARG A 70 13.02 8.74 -11.32
CA ARG A 70 14.14 8.58 -10.40
C ARG A 70 15.42 8.40 -11.22
N GLY A 71 16.33 9.38 -11.14
CA GLY A 71 17.74 9.18 -11.50
C GLY A 71 18.28 9.86 -12.77
N ARG A 72 17.55 10.75 -13.45
CA ARG A 72 18.16 11.53 -14.54
C ARG A 72 18.88 12.76 -13.98
N PRO A 73 20.20 12.93 -14.20
CA PRO A 73 20.92 14.12 -13.76
C PRO A 73 20.27 15.37 -14.38
N LYS A 74 20.14 16.42 -13.57
CA LYS A 74 19.70 17.76 -13.98
C LYS A 74 20.53 18.22 -15.19
N GLY A 75 19.91 18.22 -16.36
CA GLY A 75 20.47 18.75 -17.60
C GLY A 75 19.39 19.55 -18.34
N SER A 76 19.59 20.88 -18.35
CA SER A 76 19.02 21.88 -19.26
C SER A 76 17.51 21.90 -19.54
N GLY A 77 16.83 22.89 -18.93
CA GLY A 77 15.71 23.58 -19.57
C GLY A 77 14.34 23.41 -18.90
N ALA A 78 13.66 24.55 -18.71
CA ALA A 78 12.26 24.69 -18.26
C ALA A 78 11.96 24.40 -16.78
N SER A 79 12.46 25.27 -15.90
CA SER A 79 11.84 25.54 -14.60
C SER A 79 10.47 26.21 -14.81
N GLY A 80 9.45 25.39 -15.07
CA GLY A 80 8.05 25.78 -15.05
C GLY A 80 7.53 25.83 -13.62
N ARG A 81 7.36 27.04 -13.11
CA ARG A 81 6.68 27.44 -11.88
C ARG A 81 5.40 26.60 -11.66
N GLY A 82 5.38 25.67 -10.69
CA GLY A 82 4.20 24.83 -10.47
C GLY A 82 4.33 23.72 -9.41
N LYS A 83 4.15 24.10 -8.14
CA LYS A 83 3.55 23.34 -7.02
C LYS A 83 3.71 21.79 -7.01
N THR A 84 4.67 21.31 -6.21
CA THR A 84 4.70 19.98 -5.55
C THR A 84 4.44 18.72 -6.40
N ARG A 85 5.35 18.37 -7.33
CA ARG A 85 5.41 17.01 -7.94
C ARG A 85 6.14 15.98 -7.04
N GLY A 86 5.79 15.95 -5.76
CA GLY A 86 6.36 15.04 -4.75
C GLY A 86 5.42 13.88 -4.38
N LYS A 87 5.93 12.91 -3.61
CA LYS A 87 5.15 11.74 -3.12
C LYS A 87 3.82 12.14 -2.48
N SER A 88 3.86 13.13 -1.59
CA SER A 88 2.70 13.67 -0.87
C SER A 88 1.69 14.36 -1.79
N GLY A 89 2.14 15.10 -2.81
CA GLY A 89 1.25 15.83 -3.72
C GLY A 89 0.31 14.93 -4.52
N VAL A 90 0.76 13.72 -4.89
CA VAL A 90 -0.10 12.73 -5.56
C VAL A 90 -1.16 12.18 -4.62
N LEU A 91 -0.82 11.95 -3.34
CA LEU A 91 -1.79 11.45 -2.36
C LEU A 91 -2.90 12.48 -2.08
N PHE A 92 -2.55 13.77 -1.96
CA PHE A 92 -3.56 14.82 -1.81
C PHE A 92 -4.47 14.92 -3.04
N ARG A 93 -3.90 14.88 -4.25
CA ARG A 93 -4.71 14.85 -5.48
C ARG A 93 -5.60 13.60 -5.57
N ALA A 94 -5.16 12.46 -5.06
CA ALA A 94 -5.96 11.25 -5.02
C ALA A 94 -7.23 11.43 -4.18
N VAL A 95 -7.10 12.03 -2.99
CA VAL A 95 -8.24 12.29 -2.09
C VAL A 95 -9.26 13.22 -2.77
N GLU A 96 -8.78 14.32 -3.36
CA GLU A 96 -9.65 15.26 -4.06
C GLU A 96 -10.33 14.61 -5.28
N TYR A 97 -9.61 13.75 -6.01
CA TYR A 97 -10.17 13.02 -7.14
C TYR A 97 -11.26 12.03 -6.74
N VAL A 98 -11.10 11.32 -5.62
CA VAL A 98 -12.13 10.41 -5.09
C VAL A 98 -13.40 11.19 -4.75
N ARG A 99 -13.28 12.33 -4.05
CA ARG A 99 -14.43 13.19 -3.70
C ARG A 99 -15.17 13.68 -4.94
N TRP A 100 -14.42 14.15 -5.94
CA TRP A 100 -14.99 14.59 -7.21
C TRP A 100 -15.75 13.47 -7.93
N LEU A 101 -15.23 12.24 -7.92
CA LEU A 101 -15.92 11.08 -8.47
C LEU A 101 -17.21 10.75 -7.71
N GLU A 102 -17.19 10.79 -6.37
CA GLU A 102 -18.37 10.53 -5.53
C GLU A 102 -19.49 11.54 -5.79
N GLU A 103 -19.15 12.83 -5.90
CA GLU A 103 -20.08 13.90 -6.25
C GLU A 103 -20.67 13.66 -7.65
N GLY A 104 -19.82 13.36 -8.64
CA GLY A 104 -20.24 13.08 -10.01
C GLY A 104 -21.17 11.86 -10.11
N VAL A 105 -20.87 10.77 -9.39
CA VAL A 105 -21.73 9.58 -9.34
C VAL A 105 -23.12 9.95 -8.80
N GLY A 106 -23.19 10.67 -7.69
CA GLY A 106 -24.48 11.08 -7.12
C GLY A 106 -25.27 12.04 -8.03
N GLU A 107 -24.60 12.90 -8.79
CA GLU A 107 -25.25 13.72 -9.82
C GLU A 107 -25.82 12.89 -10.96
N LEU A 108 -25.05 11.94 -11.49
CA LEU A 108 -25.50 11.03 -12.55
C LEU A 108 -26.69 10.18 -12.08
N GLU A 109 -26.66 9.63 -10.87
CA GLU A 109 -27.77 8.84 -10.33
C GLU A 109 -29.06 9.65 -10.21
N ARG A 110 -28.97 10.92 -9.76
CA ARG A 110 -30.14 11.82 -9.72
C ARG A 110 -30.71 12.07 -11.10
N GLU A 111 -29.84 12.27 -12.08
CA GLU A 111 -30.23 12.54 -13.46
C GLU A 111 -30.87 11.32 -14.12
N VAL A 112 -30.28 10.13 -13.93
CA VAL A 112 -30.87 8.86 -14.38
C VAL A 112 -32.26 8.70 -13.78
N GLY A 113 -32.41 8.86 -12.47
CA GLY A 113 -33.73 8.77 -11.84
C GLY A 113 -34.71 9.81 -12.35
N ARG A 114 -34.27 11.02 -12.72
CA ARG A 114 -35.13 12.04 -13.34
C ARG A 114 -35.62 11.57 -14.72
N VAL A 115 -34.72 11.08 -15.56
CA VAL A 115 -35.03 10.62 -16.91
C VAL A 115 -35.94 9.40 -16.87
N GLU A 116 -35.66 8.42 -16.02
CA GLU A 116 -36.48 7.22 -15.84
C GLU A 116 -37.91 7.54 -15.39
N ARG A 117 -38.11 8.59 -14.59
CA ARG A 117 -39.46 9.06 -14.20
C ARG A 117 -40.20 9.81 -15.31
N MET A 118 -39.51 10.21 -16.37
CA MET A 118 -40.09 10.91 -17.53
C MET A 118 -40.31 9.99 -18.74
N ALA A 119 -39.84 8.74 -18.66
CA ALA A 119 -40.04 7.69 -19.66
C ALA A 119 -41.27 6.84 -19.31
#